data_AF-A0A4V2RW75-F1
#
_entry.id   AF-A0A4V2RW75-F1
#
_cell.length_a   1.000
_cell.length_b   1.000
_cell.length_c   1.000
_cell.angle_alpha   90.00
_cell.angle_beta   90.00
_cell.angle_gamma   90.00
#
_symmetry.space_group_name_H-M   'P 1'
#
loop_
_entity.id
_entity.type
_entity.pdbx_description
1 polymer ?
#
loop_
_entity_poly.entity_id
_entity_poly.type
_entity_poly.pdbx_seq_one_letter_code
_entity_poly.pdbx_strand_id
1 'polypeptide(L)' 'MRILRITPDRTGGTVVARFDLQLTDDVRLYGLTLRQAKNGHRSDVPNIHGRHVVTFTP' A
#
# COMPACT_ATOMS: atom_id res chain seq x y z
N MET A 1 3.57 5.00 -13.35
CA MET A 1 3.53 4.30 -12.04
C MET A 1 4.91 4.25 -11.40
N ARG A 2 5.04 4.71 -10.15
CA ARG A 2 6.28 4.61 -9.35
C ARG A 2 6.00 4.46 -7.85
N ILE A 3 6.93 3.81 -7.13
CA ILE A 3 6.92 3.78 -5.67
C ILE A 3 7.53 5.10 -5.16
N LEU A 4 6.81 5.79 -4.28
CA LEU A 4 7.27 7.04 -3.65
C LEU A 4 8.08 6.76 -2.38
N ARG A 5 7.63 5.78 -1.61
CA ARG A 5 8.24 5.37 -0.35
C ARG A 5 7.92 3.91 -0.08
N ILE A 6 8.87 3.19 0.49
CA ILE A 6 8.65 1.84 1.02
C ILE A 6 9.32 1.73 2.39
N THR A 7 8.66 1.08 3.33
CA THR A 7 9.17 0.83 4.68
C THR A 7 8.87 -0.62 5.04
N PRO A 8 9.89 -1.45 5.32
CA PRO A 8 9.67 -2.82 5.75
C PRO A 8 8.96 -2.84 7.10
N ASP A 9 8.04 -3.79 7.27
CA ASP A 9 7.40 -4.07 8.55
C ASP A 9 8.21 -5.14 9.29
N ARG A 10 8.56 -4.87 10.55
CA ARG A 10 9.42 -5.73 11.38
C ARG A 10 8.66 -6.42 12.51
N THR A 11 7.33 -6.32 12.52
CA THR A 11 6.48 -6.83 13.62
C THR A 11 6.18 -8.33 13.52
N GLY A 12 6.61 -9.02 12.47
CA GLY A 12 6.47 -10.48 12.32
C GLY A 12 5.05 -10.95 11.96
N GLY A 13 4.15 -10.03 11.60
CA GLY A 13 2.81 -10.36 11.10
C GLY A 13 2.82 -10.74 9.61
N THR A 14 1.62 -10.86 9.02
CA THR A 14 1.50 -11.10 7.58
C THR A 14 1.89 -9.88 6.76
N VAL A 15 1.86 -8.67 7.32
CA VAL A 15 2.34 -7.45 6.65
C VAL A 15 3.86 -7.44 6.69
N VAL A 16 4.50 -7.34 5.51
CA VAL A 16 5.96 -7.35 5.35
C VAL A 16 6.52 -5.97 4.96
N ALA A 17 5.68 -5.10 4.41
CA ALA A 17 6.05 -3.70 4.13
C ALA A 17 4.81 -2.81 4.03
N ARG A 18 5.01 -1.51 4.25
CA ARG A 18 4.09 -0.44 3.87
C ARG A 18 4.73 0.41 2.78
N PHE A 19 3.94 0.87 1.81
CA PHE A 19 4.45 1.68 0.71
C PHE A 19 3.42 2.67 0.19
N ASP A 20 3.92 3.70 -0.47
CA ASP A 20 3.15 4.75 -1.13
C ASP A 20 3.45 4.68 -2.62
N LEU A 21 2.45 4.84 -3.49
CA LEU A 21 2.64 4.81 -4.93
C LEU A 21 1.94 5.98 -5.63
N GLN A 22 2.56 6.43 -6.71
CA GLN A 22 1.94 7.30 -7.69
C GLN A 22 1.57 6.44 -8.90
N LEU A 23 0.27 6.30 -9.18
CA LEU A 23 -0.23 5.39 -10.20
C LEU A 23 -0.10 6.04 -11.59
N THR A 24 -0.67 7.23 -11.70
CA THR A 24 -0.57 8.19 -12.81
C THR A 24 -0.05 9.51 -12.28
N ASP A 25 0.15 10.51 -13.14
CA ASP A 25 0.57 11.83 -12.67
C ASP A 25 -0.42 12.46 -11.69
N ASP A 26 -1.71 12.16 -11.85
CA ASP A 26 -2.81 12.74 -11.06
C ASP A 26 -3.32 11.88 -9.88
N VAL A 27 -2.80 10.66 -9.70
CA VAL A 27 -3.35 9.70 -8.71
C VAL A 27 -2.26 9.17 -7.80
N ARG A 28 -2.46 9.35 -6.48
CA ARG A 28 -1.54 8.88 -5.46
C ARG A 28 -2.25 8.04 -4.39
N LEU A 29 -1.65 6.91 -4.06
CA LEU A 29 -2.13 6.00 -3.02
C LEU A 29 -1.13 5.99 -1.88
N TYR A 30 -1.62 6.21 -0.67
CA TYR A 30 -0.80 6.34 0.53
C TYR A 30 -1.16 5.28 1.54
N GLY A 31 -0.18 4.59 2.12
CA GLY A 31 -0.38 3.60 3.18
C GLY A 31 -0.80 2.22 2.68
N LEU A 32 -0.41 1.85 1.46
CA LEU A 32 -0.61 0.49 0.95
C LEU A 32 0.19 -0.49 1.81
N THR A 33 -0.33 -1.71 1.93
CA THR A 33 0.35 -2.80 2.64
C THR A 33 0.77 -3.88 1.66
N LEU A 34 1.98 -4.40 1.80
CA LEU A 34 2.43 -5.64 1.18
C LEU A 34 2.31 -6.74 2.23
N ARG A 35 1.57 -7.79 1.92
CA ARG A 35 1.35 -8.94 2.79
C ARG A 35 1.88 -10.23 2.19
N GLN A 36 2.44 -11.08 3.05
CA GLN A 36 2.63 -12.50 2.77
C GLN A 36 1.27 -13.19 2.70
N ALA A 37 0.98 -13.84 1.58
CA ALA A 37 -0.19 -14.67 1.35
C ALA A 37 0.26 -16.10 0.98
N LYS A 38 -0.70 -17.03 0.93
CA LYS A 38 -0.42 -18.46 0.66
C LYS A 38 0.32 -18.69 -0.67
N ASN A 39 0.08 -17.84 -1.68
CA ASN A 39 0.63 -18.00 -3.03
C ASN A 39 1.66 -16.91 -3.39
N GLY A 40 2.29 -16.29 -2.39
CA GLY A 40 3.25 -15.20 -2.58
C GLY A 40 2.80 -13.90 -1.94
N HIS A 41 3.22 -12.76 -2.48
CA HIS A 41 2.89 -11.46 -1.91
C HIS A 41 1.63 -10.86 -2.53
N ARG A 42 0.83 -10.18 -1.71
CA ARG A 42 -0.36 -9.44 -2.12
C ARG A 42 -0.30 -8.01 -1.60
N SER A 43 -0.70 -7.05 -2.42
CA SER A 43 -0.88 -5.66 -1.99
C SER A 43 -2.34 -5.38 -1.64
N ASP A 44 -2.59 -4.66 -0.55
CA ASP A 44 -3.92 -4.19 -0.19
C ASP A 44 -3.96 -2.67 -0.01
N VAL A 45 -5.04 -2.07 -0.51
CA VAL A 45 -5.37 -0.64 -0.42
C VAL A 45 -5.68 -0.28 1.03
N PRO A 46 -5.27 0.91 1.51
CA PRO A 46 -5.61 1.39 2.85
C PRO A 46 -7.09 1.25 3.14
N ASN A 47 -7.40 0.70 4.31
CA ASN A 47 -8.77 0.60 4.80
C ASN A 47 -8.96 1.63 5.92
N ILE A 48 -9.84 2.59 5.70
CA ILE A 48 -10.22 3.62 6.66
C ILE A 48 -11.71 3.42 6.95
N HIS A 49 -12.06 3.13 8.21
CA HIS A 49 -13.43 2.84 8.65
C HIS A 49 -14.17 1.79 7.79
N GLY A 50 -13.49 0.70 7.41
CA GLY A 50 -14.06 -0.38 6.61
C GLY A 50 -14.07 -0.12 5.11
N ARG A 51 -13.65 1.07 4.64
CA ARG A 51 -13.66 1.43 3.20
C ARG A 51 -12.25 1.55 2.67
N HIS A 52 -12.05 1.09 1.43
CA HIS A 52 -10.79 1.31 0.72
C HIS A 52 -10.74 2.74 0.16
N VAL A 53 -9.62 3.43 0.38
CA VAL A 53 -9.49 4.87 0.05
C VAL A 53 -8.33 5.12 -0.93
N VAL A 54 -8.54 6.08 -1.84
CA VAL A 54 -7.59 6.59 -2.85
C VAL A 54 -7.56 8.11 -2.75
N THR A 55 -6.37 8.72 -2.91
CA THR A 55 -6.22 10.18 -2.95
C THR A 55 -5.90 10.63 -4.39
N PHE A 56 -6.58 11.67 -4.85
CA PHE A 56 -6.28 12.32 -6.13
C PHE A 56 -5.37 13.52 -5.84
N THR A 57 -4.39 13.80 -6.70
CA THR A 57 -3.67 15.06 -6.61
C THR A 57 -4.63 16.20 -6.93
N PRO A 58 -4.42 17.42 -6.36
CA PRO A 58 -5.20 18.59 -6.75
C PRO A 58 -5.17 18.83 -8.27
#